data_AF-A0A2H6HB25-F1
#
_entry.id   AF-A0A2H6HB25-F1
#
_cell.length_a   1.000
_cell.length_b   1.000
_cell.length_c   1.000
_cell.angle_alpha   90.00
_cell.angle_beta   90.00
_cell.angle_gamma   90.00
#
_symmetry.space_group_name_H-M   'P 1'
#
loop_
_entity.id
_entity.type
_entity.pdbx_description
1 polymer ?
#
loop_
_entity_poly.entity_id
_entity_poly.type
_entity_poly.pdbx_seq_one_letter_code
_entity_poly.pdbx_strand_id
1 'polypeptide(L)'
;MKLYPGVSSPIAGLTPERCDLVVVRENTEGLYVGAGGTLRRGTSDEVATQESINTRTGVERVVRYAFSKAEQRSGRLTLCHKTNVLVYAGDLWTRTTEEVSAEFPEVTLDYAHVDAMCLYLVTEPERFDVVVTDNLFGDIITDLGAAVQGGMGLAASGNLNPPGDHPSMFEPVHGSAPDIAGRGWANPVASVLSTAMCLAALGETDAARAVEAAASSALSELGSMSGPEMGATTAQIGDRVATLVATG
;
A
#
# COMPACT_ATOMS: atom_id res chain seq x y z
N MET A 1 1.31 -5.50 -0.94
CA MET A 1 0.73 -5.85 -2.25
C MET A 1 1.21 -7.24 -2.60
N LYS A 2 0.31 -8.20 -2.63
CA LYS A 2 0.62 -9.62 -2.76
C LYS A 2 -0.43 -10.31 -3.60
N LEU A 3 -0.02 -10.98 -4.66
CA LEU A 3 -0.91 -11.86 -5.41
C LEU A 3 -1.03 -13.19 -4.65
N TYR A 4 -2.21 -13.48 -4.11
CA TYR A 4 -2.44 -14.73 -3.38
C TYR A 4 -2.71 -15.89 -4.35
N PRO A 5 -2.33 -17.14 -4.00
CA PRO A 5 -2.68 -18.32 -4.78
C PRO A 5 -4.19 -18.42 -5.04
N GLY A 6 -4.56 -18.69 -6.30
CA GLY A 6 -5.97 -18.79 -6.72
C GLY A 6 -6.65 -17.46 -7.05
N VAL A 7 -6.01 -16.31 -6.76
CA VAL A 7 -6.51 -15.00 -7.20
C VAL A 7 -6.09 -14.76 -8.66
N SER A 8 -7.05 -14.31 -9.49
CA SER A 8 -6.76 -13.89 -10.85
C SER A 8 -6.24 -12.46 -10.89
N SER A 9 -5.15 -12.24 -11.60
CA SER A 9 -4.63 -10.90 -11.92
C SER A 9 -5.04 -10.49 -13.33
N PRO A 10 -5.28 -9.18 -13.60
CA PRO A 10 -5.41 -8.69 -14.97
C PRO A 10 -4.09 -8.78 -15.76
N ILE A 11 -2.96 -9.00 -15.10
CA ILE A 11 -1.64 -9.11 -15.73
C ILE A 11 -1.42 -10.55 -16.21
N ALA A 12 -1.29 -10.71 -17.52
CA ALA A 12 -1.14 -12.02 -18.15
C ALA A 12 0.13 -12.74 -17.65
N GLY A 13 -0.04 -13.96 -17.14
CA GLY A 13 1.07 -14.80 -16.69
C GLY A 13 1.75 -14.35 -15.39
N LEU A 14 1.13 -13.43 -14.63
CA LEU A 14 1.61 -13.10 -13.29
C LEU A 14 1.33 -14.26 -12.34
N THR A 15 2.33 -14.63 -11.54
CA THR A 15 2.23 -15.69 -10.52
C THR A 15 2.44 -15.11 -9.13
N PRO A 16 1.93 -15.75 -8.05
CA PRO A 16 2.13 -15.30 -6.68
C PRO A 16 3.58 -14.99 -6.31
N GLU A 17 4.53 -15.80 -6.79
CA GLU A 17 5.97 -15.66 -6.51
C GLU A 17 6.60 -14.41 -7.14
N ARG A 18 5.94 -13.85 -8.16
CA ARG A 18 6.39 -12.65 -8.87
C ARG A 18 5.73 -11.37 -8.34
N CYS A 19 4.84 -11.45 -7.36
CA CYS A 19 4.14 -10.28 -6.83
C CYS A 19 3.98 -10.38 -5.31
N ASP A 20 5.02 -9.98 -4.59
CA ASP A 20 5.01 -9.76 -3.14
C ASP A 20 5.92 -8.58 -2.82
N LEU A 21 5.32 -7.40 -2.64
CA LEU A 21 6.02 -6.17 -2.29
C LEU A 21 5.26 -5.35 -1.25
N VAL A 22 5.97 -4.49 -0.53
CA VAL A 22 5.43 -3.56 0.46
C VAL A 22 5.72 -2.13 0.02
N VAL A 23 4.70 -1.29 -0.02
CA VAL A 23 4.87 0.16 -0.20
C VAL A 23 4.80 0.82 1.16
N VAL A 24 5.84 1.57 1.49
CA VAL A 24 5.94 2.45 2.65
C VAL A 24 5.74 3.88 2.15
N ARG A 25 4.52 4.37 2.33
CA ARG A 25 4.07 5.71 1.92
C ARG A 25 4.22 6.70 3.08
N GLU A 26 4.82 7.86 2.83
CA GLU A 26 4.72 9.01 3.74
C GLU A 26 3.25 9.48 3.80
N ASN A 27 2.71 9.70 5.01
CA ASN A 27 1.27 9.85 5.17
C ASN A 27 0.81 11.10 5.94
N THR A 28 1.69 12.08 6.18
CA THR A 28 1.35 13.26 7.01
C THR A 28 1.93 14.58 6.51
N GLU A 29 2.75 14.56 5.46
CA GLU A 29 3.24 15.75 4.77
C GLU A 29 3.11 15.61 3.24
N GLY A 30 3.91 16.35 2.47
CA GLY A 30 3.85 16.38 1.01
C GLY A 30 2.73 17.27 0.47
N LEU A 31 2.20 16.91 -0.71
CA LEU A 31 1.21 17.72 -1.43
C LEU A 31 -0.19 17.69 -0.77
N TYR A 32 -0.46 16.73 0.10
CA TYR A 32 -1.80 16.49 0.66
C TYR A 32 -2.11 17.32 1.90
N VAL A 33 -1.18 18.17 2.35
CA VAL A 33 -1.39 19.05 3.50
C VAL A 33 -2.31 20.24 3.21
N GLY A 34 -2.73 20.42 1.95
CA GLY A 34 -3.64 21.50 1.54
C GLY A 34 -3.02 22.90 1.57
N ALA A 35 -1.69 23.00 1.50
CA ALA A 35 -0.98 24.26 1.42
C ALA A 35 -1.08 24.85 0.01
N GLY A 36 -1.49 26.11 -0.11
CA GLY A 36 -1.68 26.77 -1.39
C GLY A 36 -2.79 27.81 -1.36
N GLY A 37 -3.35 28.13 -2.52
CA GLY A 37 -4.43 29.10 -2.62
C GLY A 37 -4.93 29.34 -4.04
N THR A 38 -5.88 30.27 -4.15
CA THR A 38 -6.42 30.71 -5.44
C THR A 38 -6.45 32.23 -5.50
N LEU A 39 -6.02 32.79 -6.61
CA LEU A 39 -6.09 34.22 -6.92
C LEU A 39 -7.05 34.45 -8.09
N ARG A 40 -7.87 35.50 -8.03
CA ARG A 40 -8.83 35.90 -9.09
C ARG A 40 -9.77 34.76 -9.52
N ARG A 41 -10.27 33.98 -8.56
CA ARG A 41 -11.20 32.88 -8.80
C ARG A 41 -12.38 33.32 -9.68
N GLY A 42 -12.67 32.56 -10.74
CA GLY A 42 -13.79 32.79 -11.65
C GLY A 42 -13.51 33.78 -12.78
N THR A 43 -12.25 34.19 -13.00
CA THR A 43 -11.88 35.04 -14.14
C THR A 43 -10.91 34.31 -15.08
N SER A 44 -10.65 34.88 -16.27
CA SER A 44 -9.64 34.34 -17.21
C SER A 44 -8.20 34.40 -16.67
N ASP A 45 -7.97 35.17 -15.61
CA ASP A 45 -6.66 35.35 -14.97
C ASP A 45 -6.54 34.53 -13.68
N GLU A 46 -7.39 33.51 -13.50
CA GLU A 46 -7.37 32.67 -12.31
C GLU A 46 -6.03 31.92 -12.18
N VAL A 47 -5.45 31.98 -10.99
CA VAL A 47 -4.22 31.25 -10.64
C VAL A 47 -4.49 30.38 -9.43
N ALA A 48 -4.16 29.10 -9.52
CA ALA A 48 -4.15 28.17 -8.39
C ALA A 48 -2.72 27.76 -8.07
N THR A 49 -2.34 27.84 -6.80
CA THR A 49 -1.06 27.35 -6.29
C THR A 49 -1.32 26.20 -5.34
N GLN A 50 -0.47 25.18 -5.40
CA GLN A 50 -0.43 24.08 -4.45
C GLN A 50 1.03 23.81 -4.10
N GLU A 51 1.29 23.68 -2.81
CA GLU A 51 2.62 23.51 -2.26
C GLU A 51 2.77 22.10 -1.70
N SER A 52 3.87 21.44 -2.05
CA SER A 52 4.27 20.16 -1.43
C SER A 52 5.27 20.46 -0.33
N ILE A 53 4.85 20.32 0.93
CA ILE A 53 5.69 20.61 2.09
C ILE A 53 6.40 19.32 2.51
N ASN A 54 7.72 19.28 2.37
CA ASN A 54 8.53 18.11 2.69
C ASN A 54 9.56 18.49 3.74
N THR A 55 9.70 17.70 4.80
CA THR A 55 10.60 18.00 5.91
C THR A 55 11.63 16.90 6.07
N ARG A 56 12.84 17.26 6.53
CA ARG A 56 13.88 16.26 6.82
C ARG A 56 13.39 15.22 7.82
N THR A 57 12.73 15.65 8.89
CA THR A 57 12.21 14.76 9.94
C THR A 57 11.15 13.80 9.39
N GLY A 58 10.23 14.29 8.56
CA GLY A 58 9.15 13.49 7.96
C GLY A 58 9.65 12.46 6.97
N VAL A 59 10.60 12.84 6.12
CA VAL A 59 11.29 11.94 5.18
C VAL A 59 12.13 10.91 5.91
N GLU A 60 12.94 11.32 6.90
CA GLU A 60 13.86 10.41 7.59
C GLU A 60 13.12 9.30 8.34
N ARG A 61 12.02 9.60 9.04
CA ARG A 61 11.27 8.58 9.79
C ARG A 61 10.69 7.49 8.87
N VAL A 62 10.18 7.87 7.70
CA VAL A 62 9.51 6.92 6.78
C VAL A 62 10.56 6.09 6.03
N VAL A 63 11.66 6.71 5.63
CA VAL A 63 12.82 6.04 5.04
C VAL A 63 13.42 5.03 6.02
N ARG A 64 13.67 5.42 7.27
CA ARG A 64 14.23 4.54 8.30
C ARG A 64 13.31 3.34 8.59
N TYR A 65 12.00 3.57 8.63
CA TYR A 65 11.02 2.49 8.74
C TYR A 65 11.09 1.54 7.53
N ALA A 66 11.21 2.08 6.31
CA ALA A 66 11.31 1.27 5.10
C ALA A 66 12.59 0.42 5.05
N PHE A 67 13.73 0.97 5.49
CA PHE A 67 14.97 0.20 5.65
C PHE A 67 14.81 -0.96 6.64
N SER A 68 14.26 -0.68 7.83
CA SER A 68 13.98 -1.75 8.82
C SER A 68 13.04 -2.83 8.27
N LYS A 69 12.07 -2.44 7.41
CA LYS A 69 11.22 -3.41 6.71
C LYS A 69 11.95 -4.20 5.65
N ALA A 70 12.88 -3.60 4.92
CA ALA A 70 13.70 -4.29 3.94
C ALA A 70 14.62 -5.33 4.59
N GLU A 71 15.21 -5.04 5.76
CA GLU A 71 16.02 -6.01 6.53
C GLU A 71 15.22 -7.25 6.96
N GLN A 72 13.93 -7.09 7.25
CA GLN A 72 13.03 -8.18 7.61
C GLN A 72 12.54 -9.00 6.40
N ARG A 73 12.91 -8.59 5.18
CA ARG A 73 12.45 -9.17 3.91
C ARG A 73 13.65 -9.59 3.05
N SER A 74 13.70 -9.23 1.77
CA SER A 74 14.78 -9.66 0.87
C SER A 74 16.04 -8.78 0.93
N GLY A 75 16.05 -7.75 1.80
CA GLY A 75 17.15 -6.79 1.87
C GLY A 75 17.18 -5.81 0.70
N ARG A 76 16.05 -5.55 0.02
CA ARG A 76 15.98 -4.61 -1.11
C ARG A 76 14.98 -3.49 -0.84
N LEU A 77 15.45 -2.26 -0.95
CA LEU A 77 14.65 -1.04 -0.83
C LEU A 77 14.75 -0.22 -2.12
N THR A 78 13.62 0.24 -2.66
CA THR A 78 13.58 1.17 -3.78
C THR A 78 12.97 2.49 -3.35
N LEU A 79 13.68 3.60 -3.54
CA LEU A 79 13.10 4.94 -3.47
C LEU A 79 12.33 5.22 -4.78
N CYS A 80 11.03 5.48 -4.68
CA CYS A 80 10.21 5.93 -5.80
C CYS A 80 9.97 7.45 -5.68
N HIS A 81 10.42 8.23 -6.67
CA HIS A 81 10.20 9.69 -6.68
C HIS A 81 10.29 10.26 -8.11
N LYS A 82 10.31 11.59 -8.28
CA LYS A 82 10.55 12.27 -9.57
C LYS A 82 11.64 13.33 -9.48
N THR A 83 12.84 12.92 -9.07
CA THR A 83 13.99 13.80 -8.75
C THR A 83 14.46 14.70 -9.90
N ASN A 84 14.22 14.31 -11.15
CA ASN A 84 14.61 15.08 -12.33
C ASN A 84 13.68 16.30 -12.60
N VAL A 85 12.48 16.32 -12.01
CA VAL A 85 11.50 17.42 -12.17
C VAL A 85 11.28 18.14 -10.85
N LEU A 86 11.08 17.40 -9.77
CA LEU A 86 10.86 17.93 -8.43
C LEU A 86 12.20 18.17 -7.74
N VAL A 87 12.97 19.15 -8.23
CA VAL A 87 14.39 19.30 -7.86
C VAL A 87 14.64 19.62 -6.39
N TYR A 88 13.66 20.20 -5.66
CA TYR A 88 13.82 20.51 -4.24
C TYR A 88 13.38 19.35 -3.34
N ALA A 89 12.14 18.87 -3.50
CA ALA A 89 11.65 17.73 -2.75
C ALA A 89 12.45 16.47 -3.09
N GLY A 90 12.73 16.23 -4.37
CA GLY A 90 13.51 15.08 -4.83
C GLY A 90 14.93 15.07 -4.29
N ASP A 91 15.61 16.22 -4.28
CA ASP A 91 16.93 16.33 -3.64
C ASP A 91 16.88 16.00 -2.14
N LEU A 92 15.88 16.54 -1.41
CA LEU A 92 15.69 16.22 0.01
C LEU A 92 15.46 14.72 0.24
N TRP A 93 14.59 14.10 -0.55
CA TRP A 93 14.30 12.66 -0.48
C TRP A 93 15.51 11.81 -0.80
N THR A 94 16.24 12.11 -1.87
CA THR A 94 17.45 11.39 -2.27
C THR A 94 18.53 11.47 -1.20
N ARG A 95 18.95 12.67 -0.79
CA ARG A 95 20.02 12.83 0.20
C ARG A 95 19.67 12.19 1.54
N THR A 96 18.44 12.36 2.01
CA THR A 96 18.00 11.74 3.26
C THR A 96 18.02 10.22 3.17
N THR A 97 17.62 9.64 2.03
CA THR A 97 17.64 8.19 1.83
C THR A 97 19.06 7.63 1.79
N GLU A 98 19.97 8.31 1.08
CA GLU A 98 21.39 7.94 1.00
C GLU A 98 22.07 8.03 2.37
N GLU A 99 21.80 9.10 3.14
CA GLU A 99 22.35 9.27 4.49
C GLU A 99 21.88 8.16 5.45
N VAL A 100 20.59 7.83 5.44
CA VAL A 100 20.05 6.74 6.28
C VAL A 100 20.58 5.38 5.82
N SER A 101 20.83 5.16 4.53
CA SER A 101 21.32 3.88 4.01
C SER A 101 22.66 3.45 4.63
N ALA A 102 23.48 4.40 5.08
CA ALA A 102 24.75 4.12 5.75
C ALA A 102 24.56 3.35 7.07
N GLU A 103 23.37 3.42 7.67
CA GLU A 103 23.01 2.69 8.90
C GLU A 103 22.51 1.26 8.61
N PHE A 104 22.26 0.91 7.35
CA PHE A 104 21.68 -0.36 6.90
C PHE A 104 22.53 -1.01 5.79
N PRO A 105 23.79 -1.39 6.06
CA PRO A 105 24.75 -1.80 5.02
C PRO A 105 24.36 -3.08 4.26
N GLU A 106 23.49 -3.92 4.84
CA GLU A 106 23.00 -5.15 4.22
C GLU A 106 21.79 -4.92 3.29
N VAL A 107 21.19 -3.72 3.32
CA VAL A 107 20.05 -3.38 2.45
C VAL A 107 20.55 -2.74 1.16
N THR A 108 20.24 -3.37 0.03
CA THR A 108 20.48 -2.80 -1.29
C THR A 108 19.46 -1.70 -1.58
N LEU A 109 19.95 -0.47 -1.77
CA LEU A 109 19.16 0.68 -2.18
C LEU A 109 19.12 0.81 -3.72
N ASP A 110 17.92 0.87 -4.30
CA ASP A 110 17.65 1.20 -5.70
C ASP A 110 16.79 2.47 -5.79
N TYR A 111 16.68 3.05 -6.98
CA TYR A 111 15.83 4.19 -7.28
C TYR A 111 15.01 3.96 -8.55
N ALA A 112 13.74 4.34 -8.51
CA ALA A 112 12.87 4.37 -9.67
C ALA A 112 12.17 5.72 -9.78
N HIS A 113 12.13 6.27 -11.00
CA HIS A 113 11.20 7.36 -11.27
C HIS A 113 9.75 6.84 -11.20
N VAL A 114 8.82 7.64 -10.68
CA VAL A 114 7.41 7.19 -10.47
C VAL A 114 6.74 6.69 -11.76
N ASP A 115 7.02 7.29 -12.91
CA ASP A 115 6.52 6.81 -14.21
C ASP A 115 7.11 5.46 -14.60
N ALA A 116 8.42 5.27 -14.38
CA ALA A 116 9.07 3.98 -14.59
C ALA A 116 8.56 2.93 -13.59
N MET A 117 8.34 3.29 -12.33
CA MET A 117 7.72 2.43 -11.31
C MET A 117 6.35 1.94 -11.77
N CYS A 118 5.49 2.83 -12.28
CA CYS A 118 4.18 2.46 -12.81
C CYS A 118 4.28 1.47 -13.98
N LEU A 119 5.25 1.66 -14.88
CA LEU A 119 5.53 0.71 -15.96
C LEU A 119 5.96 -0.67 -15.39
N TYR A 120 6.94 -0.67 -14.51
CA TYR A 120 7.53 -1.88 -13.96
C TYR A 120 6.57 -2.68 -13.07
N LEU A 121 5.68 -2.03 -12.33
CA LEU A 121 4.63 -2.72 -11.57
C LEU A 121 3.73 -3.59 -12.45
N VAL A 122 3.56 -3.20 -13.72
CA VAL A 122 2.74 -3.96 -14.69
C VAL A 122 3.57 -5.04 -15.38
N THR A 123 4.82 -4.76 -15.72
CA THR A 123 5.63 -5.64 -16.57
C THR A 123 6.55 -6.61 -15.80
N GLU A 124 7.10 -6.16 -14.68
CA GLU A 124 8.10 -6.86 -13.86
C GLU A 124 7.98 -6.53 -12.36
N PRO A 125 6.80 -6.74 -11.74
CA PRO A 125 6.59 -6.39 -10.32
C PRO A 125 7.57 -7.07 -9.35
N GLU A 126 8.13 -8.23 -9.71
CA GLU A 126 9.15 -8.96 -8.95
C GLU A 126 10.46 -8.17 -8.76
N ARG A 127 10.63 -7.07 -9.51
CA ARG A 127 11.75 -6.15 -9.35
C ARG A 127 11.77 -5.53 -7.95
N PHE A 128 10.61 -5.33 -7.33
CA PHE A 128 10.46 -4.57 -6.10
C PHE A 128 10.17 -5.48 -4.90
N ASP A 129 10.75 -5.13 -3.75
CA ASP A 129 10.46 -5.77 -2.47
C ASP A 129 9.86 -4.77 -1.49
N VAL A 130 10.66 -3.81 -1.01
CA VAL A 130 10.15 -2.65 -0.27
C VAL A 130 10.32 -1.41 -1.12
N VAL A 131 9.28 -0.60 -1.21
CA VAL A 131 9.29 0.67 -1.93
C VAL A 131 8.95 1.78 -0.95
N VAL A 132 9.80 2.81 -0.87
CA VAL A 132 9.52 4.01 -0.08
C VAL A 132 9.23 5.18 -1.00
N THR A 133 8.23 5.99 -0.65
CA THR A 133 7.82 7.13 -1.49
C THR A 133 7.04 8.17 -0.70
N ASP A 134 6.80 9.32 -1.35
CA ASP A 134 6.03 10.42 -0.77
C ASP A 134 4.52 10.12 -0.76
N ASN A 135 3.73 11.05 -0.22
CA ASN A 135 2.30 10.86 -0.05
C ASN A 135 1.57 10.69 -1.40
N LEU A 136 1.84 11.57 -2.36
CA LEU A 136 1.15 11.59 -3.66
C LEU A 136 1.49 10.36 -4.50
N PHE A 137 2.77 10.05 -4.66
CA PHE A 137 3.17 8.91 -5.47
C PHE A 137 2.80 7.59 -4.80
N GLY A 138 2.88 7.53 -3.46
CA GLY A 138 2.39 6.42 -2.66
C GLY A 138 0.95 6.08 -2.96
N ASP A 139 0.07 7.09 -2.93
CA ASP A 139 -1.36 6.97 -3.28
C ASP A 139 -1.58 6.25 -4.61
N ILE A 140 -0.89 6.73 -5.64
CA ILE A 140 -1.02 6.23 -7.02
C ILE A 140 -0.49 4.81 -7.15
N ILE A 141 0.71 4.53 -6.64
CA ILE A 141 1.33 3.21 -6.84
C ILE A 141 0.69 2.13 -5.97
N THR A 142 0.11 2.48 -4.82
CA THR A 142 -0.65 1.50 -4.01
C THR A 142 -1.93 1.08 -4.70
N ASP A 143 -2.64 2.00 -5.36
CA ASP A 143 -3.85 1.68 -6.13
C ASP A 143 -3.51 0.88 -7.39
N LEU A 144 -2.44 1.26 -8.10
CA LEU A 144 -1.95 0.50 -9.25
C LEU A 144 -1.57 -0.93 -8.84
N GLY A 145 -0.80 -1.08 -7.76
CA GLY A 145 -0.40 -2.40 -7.29
C GLY A 145 -1.57 -3.22 -6.74
N ALA A 146 -2.59 -2.59 -6.16
CA ALA A 146 -3.86 -3.24 -5.81
C ALA A 146 -4.57 -3.80 -7.05
N ALA A 147 -4.59 -3.06 -8.16
CA ALA A 147 -5.11 -3.59 -9.43
C ALA A 147 -4.26 -4.76 -9.97
N VAL A 148 -2.93 -4.66 -9.90
CA VAL A 148 -2.00 -5.72 -10.35
C VAL A 148 -2.19 -7.01 -9.55
N GLN A 149 -2.38 -6.95 -8.23
CA GLN A 149 -2.54 -8.15 -7.39
C GLN A 149 -3.92 -8.83 -7.49
N GLY A 150 -4.82 -8.35 -8.37
CA GLY A 150 -6.16 -8.94 -8.57
C GLY A 150 -7.32 -8.09 -8.07
N GLY A 151 -7.07 -6.86 -7.59
CA GLY A 151 -8.10 -5.86 -7.33
C GLY A 151 -8.05 -5.21 -5.94
N MET A 152 -8.75 -4.08 -5.82
CA MET A 152 -8.84 -3.26 -4.59
C MET A 152 -9.46 -4.01 -3.40
N GLY A 153 -10.32 -5.00 -3.66
CA GLY A 153 -10.96 -5.82 -2.61
C GLY A 153 -10.01 -6.68 -1.78
N LEU A 154 -8.72 -6.69 -2.14
CA LEU A 154 -7.66 -7.45 -1.47
C LEU A 154 -6.60 -6.57 -0.79
N ALA A 155 -6.65 -5.27 -1.01
CA ALA A 155 -5.61 -4.36 -0.55
C ALA A 155 -5.94 -3.91 0.88
N ALA A 156 -5.05 -4.26 1.81
CA ALA A 156 -5.07 -3.83 3.20
C ALA A 156 -3.96 -2.79 3.44
N SER A 157 -4.21 -1.85 4.34
CA SER A 157 -3.25 -0.83 4.73
C SER A 157 -3.17 -0.67 6.25
N GLY A 158 -2.02 -0.15 6.70
CA GLY A 158 -1.77 0.26 8.07
C GLY A 158 -1.16 1.66 8.09
N ASN A 159 -1.87 2.60 8.70
CA ASN A 159 -1.40 3.93 9.03
C ASN A 159 -0.69 3.86 10.38
N LEU A 160 0.60 3.61 10.32
CA LEU A 160 1.39 3.28 11.49
C LEU A 160 1.92 4.52 12.18
N ASN A 161 1.98 4.44 13.50
CA ASN A 161 2.74 5.34 14.33
C ASN A 161 3.86 4.54 15.02
N PRO A 162 5.03 4.36 14.37
CA PRO A 162 6.09 3.49 14.88
C PRO A 162 6.59 3.80 16.31
N PRO A 163 6.67 5.08 16.76
CA PRO A 163 6.99 5.39 18.15
C PRO A 163 6.01 4.80 19.19
N GLY A 164 4.76 4.55 18.81
CA GLY A 164 3.75 3.93 19.68
C GLY A 164 3.15 4.85 20.75
N ASP A 165 3.40 6.16 20.68
CA ASP A 165 2.81 7.17 21.58
C ASP A 165 1.34 7.50 21.26
N HIS A 166 0.88 7.09 20.08
CA HIS A 166 -0.50 7.13 19.60
C HIS A 166 -0.87 5.82 18.91
N PRO A 167 -2.16 5.42 18.91
CA PRO A 167 -2.59 4.19 18.24
C PRO A 167 -2.38 4.29 16.73
N SER A 168 -1.96 3.17 16.12
CA SER A 168 -1.99 3.01 14.67
C SER A 168 -3.41 2.72 14.19
N MET A 169 -3.69 2.99 12.91
CA MET A 169 -4.99 2.74 12.28
C MET A 169 -4.83 1.73 11.13
N PHE A 170 -5.73 0.76 11.03
CA PHE A 170 -5.70 -0.28 9.99
C PHE A 170 -7.03 -0.28 9.24
N GLU A 171 -6.98 -0.25 7.92
CA GLU A 171 -8.17 -0.10 7.08
C GLU A 171 -7.99 -0.83 5.74
N PRO A 172 -9.08 -1.24 5.07
CA PRO A 172 -8.98 -1.64 3.68
C PRO A 172 -8.66 -0.43 2.79
N VAL A 173 -7.94 -0.64 1.68
CA VAL A 173 -7.61 0.43 0.73
C VAL A 173 -8.82 0.86 -0.09
N HIS A 174 -9.80 -0.02 -0.31
CA HIS A 174 -10.99 0.33 -1.08
C HIS A 174 -11.83 1.43 -0.40
N GLY A 175 -12.51 2.24 -1.23
CA GLY A 175 -13.45 3.25 -0.75
C GLY A 175 -14.77 2.68 -0.22
N SER A 176 -15.77 3.56 -0.08
CA SER A 176 -17.07 3.24 0.54
C SER A 176 -18.05 2.45 -0.33
N ALA A 177 -17.77 2.29 -1.64
CA ALA A 177 -18.61 1.60 -2.63
C ALA A 177 -20.14 1.83 -2.46
N PRO A 178 -20.63 3.09 -2.59
CA PRO A 178 -22.02 3.44 -2.25
C PRO A 178 -23.09 2.72 -3.09
N ASP A 179 -22.74 2.32 -4.31
CA ASP A 179 -23.60 1.64 -5.27
C ASP A 179 -24.03 0.23 -4.83
N ILE A 180 -23.21 -0.44 -4.01
CA ILE A 180 -23.46 -1.79 -3.47
C ILE A 180 -23.79 -1.81 -1.98
N ALA A 181 -23.84 -0.66 -1.32
CA ALA A 181 -24.12 -0.54 0.11
C ALA A 181 -25.45 -1.22 0.49
N GLY A 182 -25.44 -1.99 1.59
CA GLY A 182 -26.62 -2.70 2.10
C GLY A 182 -27.06 -3.94 1.30
N ARG A 183 -26.37 -4.28 0.21
CA ARG A 183 -26.73 -5.44 -0.64
C ARG A 183 -26.07 -6.76 -0.24
N GLY A 184 -25.13 -6.71 0.70
CA GLY A 184 -24.29 -7.86 1.06
C GLY A 184 -23.34 -8.28 -0.06
N TRP A 185 -22.95 -7.34 -0.92
CA TRP A 185 -22.13 -7.56 -2.12
C TRP A 185 -20.69 -7.04 -1.99
N ALA A 186 -20.30 -6.55 -0.81
CA ALA A 186 -18.94 -6.14 -0.54
C ALA A 186 -18.10 -7.36 -0.15
N ASN A 187 -16.89 -7.49 -0.70
CA ASN A 187 -15.93 -8.50 -0.27
C ASN A 187 -15.28 -8.05 1.06
N PRO A 188 -15.46 -8.77 2.18
CA PRO A 188 -14.90 -8.38 3.47
C PRO A 188 -13.41 -8.65 3.62
N VAL A 189 -12.77 -9.36 2.67
CA VAL A 189 -11.42 -9.88 2.83
C VAL A 189 -10.38 -8.78 3.05
N ALA A 190 -10.41 -7.66 2.33
CA ALA A 190 -9.49 -6.55 2.61
C ALA A 190 -9.58 -6.08 4.07
N SER A 191 -10.78 -5.95 4.63
CA SER A 191 -10.96 -5.54 6.04
C SER A 191 -10.42 -6.59 7.02
N VAL A 192 -10.58 -7.87 6.71
CA VAL A 192 -10.00 -8.97 7.49
C VAL A 192 -8.46 -8.96 7.41
N LEU A 193 -7.90 -8.73 6.22
CA LEU A 193 -6.45 -8.61 6.03
C LEU A 193 -5.88 -7.41 6.82
N SER A 194 -6.60 -6.29 6.87
CA SER A 194 -6.21 -5.15 7.74
C SER A 194 -6.27 -5.52 9.22
N THR A 195 -7.19 -6.40 9.63
CA THR A 195 -7.22 -6.95 10.99
C THR A 195 -5.99 -7.83 11.26
N ALA A 196 -5.57 -8.66 10.31
CA ALA A 196 -4.32 -9.42 10.42
C ALA A 196 -3.10 -8.50 10.58
N MET A 197 -3.02 -7.39 9.82
CA MET A 197 -1.98 -6.38 9.98
C MET A 197 -2.00 -5.74 11.37
N CYS A 198 -3.18 -5.46 11.91
CA CYS A 198 -3.35 -4.94 13.27
C CYS A 198 -2.82 -5.92 14.32
N LEU A 199 -3.20 -7.20 14.23
CA LEU A 199 -2.70 -8.25 15.12
C LEU A 199 -1.18 -8.36 15.07
N ALA A 200 -0.59 -8.32 13.87
CA ALA A 200 0.86 -8.35 13.71
C ALA A 200 1.53 -7.13 14.37
N ALA A 201 0.94 -5.94 14.25
CA ALA A 201 1.46 -4.73 14.89
C ALA A 201 1.34 -4.76 16.43
N LEU A 202 0.39 -5.51 16.98
CA LEU A 202 0.23 -5.76 18.42
C LEU A 202 1.16 -6.87 18.95
N GLY A 203 1.93 -7.53 18.07
CA GLY A 203 2.81 -8.64 18.42
C GLY A 203 2.12 -10.02 18.40
N GLU A 204 0.83 -10.08 18.08
CA GLU A 204 0.02 -11.31 17.99
C GLU A 204 0.28 -12.06 16.67
N THR A 205 1.53 -12.48 16.47
CA THR A 205 2.03 -13.00 15.19
C THR A 205 1.33 -14.28 14.73
N ASP A 206 1.01 -15.18 15.67
CA ASP A 206 0.32 -16.44 15.34
C ASP A 206 -1.12 -16.19 14.90
N ALA A 207 -1.83 -15.30 15.61
CA ALA A 207 -3.18 -14.89 15.25
C ALA A 207 -3.20 -14.16 13.89
N ALA A 208 -2.24 -13.24 13.65
CA ALA A 208 -2.12 -12.54 12.38
C ALA A 208 -1.96 -13.52 11.21
N ARG A 209 -1.06 -14.51 11.33
CA ARG A 209 -0.84 -15.53 10.30
C ARG A 209 -2.07 -16.40 10.06
N ALA A 210 -2.76 -16.81 11.12
CA ALA A 210 -3.99 -17.60 11.00
C ALA A 210 -5.09 -16.82 10.25
N VAL A 211 -5.29 -15.55 10.59
CA VAL A 211 -6.28 -14.67 9.93
C VAL A 211 -5.92 -14.42 8.47
N GLU A 212 -4.65 -14.13 8.15
CA GLU A 212 -4.20 -13.94 6.76
C GLU A 212 -4.38 -15.21 5.92
N ALA A 213 -4.01 -16.38 6.46
CA ALA A 213 -4.16 -17.66 5.77
C ALA A 213 -5.63 -18.01 5.50
N ALA A 214 -6.51 -17.79 6.47
CA ALA A 214 -7.95 -17.98 6.31
C ALA A 214 -8.56 -17.02 5.28
N ALA A 215 -8.19 -15.74 5.35
CA ALA A 215 -8.67 -14.71 4.44
C ALA A 215 -8.25 -15.01 2.98
N SER A 216 -6.98 -15.35 2.77
CA SER A 216 -6.46 -15.68 1.44
C SER A 216 -7.07 -16.96 0.86
N SER A 217 -7.30 -17.98 1.69
CA SER A 217 -7.98 -19.21 1.25
C SER A 217 -9.40 -18.95 0.78
N ALA A 218 -10.14 -18.08 1.46
CA ALA A 218 -11.52 -17.73 1.11
C ALA A 218 -11.64 -17.03 -0.26
N LEU A 219 -10.57 -16.41 -0.75
CA LEU A 219 -10.56 -15.72 -2.05
C LEU A 219 -10.58 -16.66 -3.25
N SER A 220 -9.95 -17.83 -3.12
CA SER A 220 -9.80 -18.80 -4.22
C SER A 220 -11.15 -19.34 -4.74
N GLU A 221 -12.22 -19.18 -3.96
CA GLU A 221 -13.55 -19.66 -4.28
C GLU A 221 -14.50 -18.56 -4.80
N LEU A 222 -14.07 -17.30 -4.86
CA LEU A 222 -14.93 -16.20 -5.30
C LEU A 222 -14.98 -16.10 -6.83
N GLY A 223 -16.18 -15.92 -7.39
CA GLY A 223 -16.38 -15.69 -8.83
C GLY A 223 -15.98 -14.29 -9.30
N SER A 224 -15.98 -13.32 -8.38
CA SER A 224 -15.55 -11.94 -8.61
C SER A 224 -15.16 -11.28 -7.27
N MET A 225 -14.57 -10.09 -7.31
CA MET A 225 -14.12 -9.37 -6.10
C MET A 225 -15.20 -8.49 -5.45
N SER A 226 -16.36 -8.32 -6.08
CA SER A 226 -17.50 -7.57 -5.54
C SER A 226 -18.74 -7.81 -6.39
N GLY A 227 -19.93 -7.53 -5.85
CA GLY A 227 -21.18 -7.63 -6.61
C GLY A 227 -21.87 -9.00 -6.49
N PRO A 228 -22.98 -9.20 -7.22
CA PRO A 228 -23.74 -10.43 -7.17
C PRO A 228 -22.96 -11.64 -7.73
N GLU A 229 -21.96 -11.39 -8.57
CA GLU A 229 -21.11 -12.40 -9.20
C GLU A 229 -20.05 -12.97 -8.25
N MET A 230 -19.94 -12.48 -7.00
CA MET A 230 -19.03 -13.07 -6.00
C MET A 230 -19.39 -14.53 -5.70
N GLY A 231 -20.65 -14.92 -5.89
CA GLY A 231 -21.14 -16.26 -5.58
C GLY A 231 -21.45 -16.49 -4.09
N ALA A 232 -21.22 -15.49 -3.24
CA ALA A 232 -21.53 -15.48 -1.81
C ALA A 232 -21.84 -14.06 -1.32
N THR A 233 -22.54 -13.94 -0.21
CA THR A 233 -22.76 -12.66 0.48
C THR A 233 -21.57 -12.29 1.37
N THR A 234 -21.43 -11.00 1.70
CA THR A 234 -20.44 -10.49 2.67
C THR A 234 -20.42 -11.32 3.96
N ALA A 235 -21.59 -11.65 4.51
CA ALA A 235 -21.70 -12.43 5.75
C ALA A 235 -21.20 -13.86 5.58
N GLN A 236 -21.59 -14.54 4.49
CA GLN A 236 -21.14 -15.91 4.21
C GLN A 236 -19.63 -16.01 4.03
N ILE A 237 -19.00 -15.00 3.41
CA ILE A 237 -17.53 -14.93 3.29
C ILE A 237 -16.90 -14.75 4.68
N GLY A 238 -17.47 -13.88 5.51
CA GLY A 238 -17.04 -13.70 6.90
C GLY A 238 -17.12 -14.98 7.74
N ASP A 239 -18.25 -15.70 7.67
CA ASP A 239 -18.44 -16.97 8.37
C ASP A 239 -17.43 -18.04 7.93
N ARG A 240 -17.13 -18.07 6.62
CA ARG A 240 -16.13 -18.98 6.06
C ARG A 240 -14.74 -18.69 6.61
N VAL A 241 -14.33 -17.42 6.59
CA VAL A 241 -13.04 -16.99 7.16
C VAL A 241 -12.97 -17.37 8.64
N ALA A 242 -14.00 -17.06 9.43
CA ALA A 242 -14.03 -17.39 10.85
C ALA A 242 -13.93 -18.90 11.10
N THR A 243 -14.61 -19.71 10.28
CA THR A 243 -14.52 -21.18 10.33
C THR A 243 -13.10 -21.66 10.05
N LEU A 244 -12.46 -21.14 9.00
CA LEU A 244 -11.08 -21.49 8.63
C LEU A 244 -10.09 -21.16 9.75
N VAL A 245 -10.24 -19.99 10.40
CA VAL A 245 -9.42 -19.63 11.57
C VAL A 245 -9.65 -20.56 12.76
N ALA A 246 -10.87 -21.03 12.98
CA ALA A 246 -11.19 -21.91 14.11
C ALA A 246 -10.71 -23.37 13.91
N THR A 247 -10.55 -23.81 12.66
CA THR A 247 -10.24 -25.21 12.32
C THR A 247 -8.81 -25.45 11.85
N GLY A 248 -8.07 -24.41 11.46
CA GLY A 248 -6.68 -24.46 10.98
C GLY A 248 -5.68 -24.13 12.07
#